data_AF-A0AAJ2SRD4-F1
#
_entry.id   AF-A0AAJ2SRD4-F1
#
_cell.length_a   1.000
_cell.length_b   1.000
_cell.length_c   1.000
_cell.angle_alpha   90.00
_cell.angle_beta   90.00
_cell.angle_gamma   90.00
#
_symmetry.space_group_name_H-M   'P 1'
#
loop_
_entity.id
_entity.type
_entity.pdbx_description
1 polymer ?
#
loop_
_entity_poly.entity_id
_entity_poly.type
_entity_poly.pdbx_seq_one_letter_code
_entity_poly.pdbx_strand_id
1 'polypeptide(L)'
;MRTIKTTKTAMTVVASGAVALTLLLAGCTGSSDSNADSSDPSSSASESAATQEDRDLTGELAVTTCADAGEALGSIVEGLDLQDESTEADGQLQCSWANSAASAEGEIDPSAQAIVAVARTQELDEATITSQSDQIAGQEGVTEVEDARIGDLGGRAFELEAAQEGVTLAGATVITPHGLFALSATGAGDEAPLSPTEALDSTLLLLK
;
A
#
# COMPACT_ATOMS: atom_id res chain seq x y z
N MET A 1 -1.63 -15.66 -34.49
CA MET A 1 -1.92 -14.91 -33.25
C MET A 1 -2.21 -15.92 -32.16
N ARG A 2 -1.37 -15.99 -31.12
CA ARG A 2 -1.66 -16.77 -29.91
C ARG A 2 -2.36 -15.82 -28.95
N THR A 3 -3.64 -16.04 -28.71
CA THR A 3 -4.37 -15.37 -27.64
C THR A 3 -3.91 -16.00 -26.33
N ILE A 4 -3.15 -15.24 -25.55
CA ILE A 4 -2.76 -15.65 -24.20
C ILE A 4 -3.98 -15.39 -23.32
N LYS A 5 -4.61 -16.46 -22.84
CA LYS A 5 -5.78 -16.39 -21.96
C LYS A 5 -5.30 -16.17 -20.53
N THR A 6 -5.12 -14.92 -20.13
CA THR A 6 -4.90 -14.58 -18.73
C THR A 6 -6.19 -14.86 -17.96
N THR A 7 -6.17 -15.90 -17.14
CA THR A 7 -7.37 -16.45 -16.51
C THR A 7 -7.66 -15.74 -15.18
N LYS A 8 -8.94 -15.49 -14.90
CA LYS A 8 -9.60 -14.92 -13.69
C LYS A 8 -8.88 -15.10 -12.33
N THR A 9 -8.12 -16.17 -12.17
CA THR A 9 -7.30 -16.45 -10.98
C THR A 9 -6.29 -15.34 -10.67
N ALA A 10 -5.76 -14.62 -11.68
CA ALA A 10 -4.74 -13.60 -11.47
C ALA A 10 -5.20 -12.44 -10.57
N MET A 11 -6.39 -11.85 -10.82
CA MET A 11 -6.85 -10.69 -10.05
C MET A 11 -7.34 -11.03 -8.65
N THR A 12 -7.97 -12.20 -8.45
CA THR A 12 -8.30 -12.67 -7.09
C THR A 12 -7.02 -12.98 -6.30
N VAL A 13 -5.96 -13.44 -6.97
CA VAL A 13 -4.63 -13.64 -6.34
C VAL A 13 -3.95 -12.32 -5.99
N VAL A 14 -4.16 -11.24 -6.75
CA VAL A 14 -3.57 -9.91 -6.44
C VAL A 14 -4.28 -9.23 -5.27
N ALA A 15 -5.63 -9.29 -5.20
CA ALA A 15 -6.37 -8.88 -4.01
C ALA A 15 -5.95 -9.71 -2.76
N SER A 16 -5.68 -11.01 -2.96
CA SER A 16 -5.13 -11.89 -1.92
C SER A 16 -3.64 -11.66 -1.62
N GLY A 17 -2.90 -11.03 -2.54
CA GLY A 17 -1.47 -10.74 -2.42
C GLY A 17 -1.20 -9.61 -1.45
N ALA A 18 -2.04 -8.57 -1.46
CA ALA A 18 -2.07 -7.54 -0.42
C ALA A 18 -2.42 -8.13 0.97
N VAL A 19 -3.24 -9.19 1.02
CA VAL A 19 -3.54 -9.91 2.27
C VAL A 19 -2.35 -10.74 2.76
N ALA A 20 -1.47 -11.23 1.87
CA ALA A 20 -0.29 -12.01 2.25
C ALA A 20 0.73 -11.18 3.07
N LEU A 21 0.86 -9.89 2.78
CA LEU A 21 1.62 -8.93 3.59
C LEU A 21 1.14 -8.91 5.06
N THR A 22 -0.16 -9.06 5.29
CA THR A 22 -0.74 -8.99 6.64
C THR A 22 -0.68 -10.29 7.45
N LEU A 23 -0.54 -11.45 6.78
CA LEU A 23 -0.52 -12.78 7.42
C LEU A 23 0.90 -13.26 7.79
N LEU A 24 1.95 -12.71 7.16
CA LEU A 24 3.33 -13.12 7.40
C LEU A 24 3.92 -12.60 8.73
N LEU A 25 3.36 -11.55 9.33
CA LEU A 25 3.86 -11.00 10.60
C LEU A 25 3.44 -11.77 11.86
N ALA A 26 2.58 -12.79 11.74
CA ALA A 26 2.15 -13.61 12.88
C ALA A 26 3.05 -14.82 13.17
N GLY A 27 4.17 -15.04 12.46
CA GLY A 27 5.03 -16.16 12.80
C GLY A 27 6.35 -16.29 12.06
N CYS A 28 7.45 -15.92 12.73
CA CYS A 28 8.60 -16.83 12.88
C CYS A 28 9.60 -16.28 13.91
N THR A 29 9.54 -16.85 15.10
CA THR A 29 10.63 -16.86 16.08
C THR A 29 11.80 -17.62 15.46
N GLY A 30 12.98 -17.02 15.27
CA GLY A 30 14.12 -17.78 14.76
C GLY A 30 15.40 -17.02 14.41
N SER A 31 16.08 -16.48 15.42
CA SER A 31 17.55 -16.57 15.65
C SER A 31 18.55 -16.44 14.46
N SER A 32 19.37 -15.38 14.47
CA SER A 32 20.87 -15.39 14.54
C SER A 32 21.60 -14.41 13.59
N ASP A 33 22.35 -13.48 14.21
CA ASP A 33 23.74 -13.01 13.92
C ASP A 33 24.23 -12.64 12.50
N SER A 34 24.55 -11.34 12.27
CA SER A 34 25.94 -10.80 12.15
C SER A 34 26.09 -9.55 11.26
N ASN A 35 26.90 -8.61 11.75
CA ASN A 35 27.35 -7.31 11.22
C ASN A 35 27.86 -7.26 9.75
N ALA A 36 27.70 -6.11 9.06
CA ALA A 36 28.75 -5.08 8.91
C ALA A 36 28.55 -4.10 7.72
N ASP A 37 28.95 -2.85 7.99
CA ASP A 37 29.64 -1.85 7.15
C ASP A 37 28.89 -0.92 6.16
N SER A 38 29.19 0.36 6.36
CA SER A 38 28.67 1.60 5.77
C SER A 38 29.00 1.79 4.28
N SER A 39 28.23 2.64 3.59
CA SER A 39 28.74 3.84 2.87
C SER A 39 27.61 4.63 2.18
N ASP A 40 27.52 5.91 2.52
CA ASP A 40 26.92 7.03 1.75
C ASP A 40 27.47 7.09 0.30
N PRO A 41 26.70 7.55 -0.71
CA PRO A 41 26.67 9.00 -0.93
C PRO A 41 25.38 9.61 -1.57
N SER A 42 25.05 10.81 -1.07
CA SER A 42 24.44 11.98 -1.73
C SER A 42 24.23 11.96 -3.26
N SER A 43 23.02 12.38 -3.73
CA SER A 43 22.81 13.64 -4.47
C SER A 43 21.43 13.81 -5.14
N SER A 44 20.90 15.03 -4.99
CA SER A 44 20.05 15.82 -5.90
C SER A 44 18.54 15.53 -5.96
N ALA A 45 17.84 16.33 -5.16
CA ALA A 45 16.43 16.66 -5.28
C ALA A 45 16.07 17.21 -6.67
N SER A 46 14.89 16.85 -7.16
CA SER A 46 14.14 17.61 -8.15
C SER A 46 12.70 17.68 -7.68
N GLU A 47 12.32 18.89 -7.32
CA GLU A 47 11.07 19.29 -6.71
C GLU A 47 9.95 19.28 -7.75
N SER A 48 8.86 18.57 -7.46
CA SER A 48 7.52 18.86 -7.95
C SER A 48 6.51 18.19 -7.00
N ALA A 49 6.58 18.58 -5.72
CA ALA A 49 5.53 18.23 -4.77
C ALA A 49 4.33 19.12 -5.04
N ALA A 50 3.23 18.52 -5.48
CA ALA A 50 1.92 19.14 -5.36
C ALA A 50 1.73 19.49 -3.88
N THR A 51 1.42 20.75 -3.60
CA THR A 51 1.22 21.25 -2.24
C THR A 51 0.00 20.57 -1.63
N GLN A 52 0.19 19.41 -0.99
CA GLN A 52 -0.71 18.98 0.07
C GLN A 52 -0.57 20.00 1.19
N GLU A 53 -1.68 20.63 1.56
CA GLU A 53 -1.75 21.52 2.72
C GLU A 53 -1.09 20.84 3.92
N ASP A 54 -0.28 21.60 4.65
CA ASP A 54 0.45 21.23 5.87
C ASP A 54 -0.54 20.66 6.90
N ARG A 55 -0.81 19.35 6.81
CA ARG A 55 -1.64 18.61 7.78
C ARG A 55 -0.72 18.24 8.92
N ASP A 56 -1.10 18.68 10.12
CA ASP A 56 -0.40 18.37 11.37
C ASP A 56 -0.65 16.89 11.70
N LEU A 57 0.17 16.01 11.11
CA LEU A 57 0.04 14.58 11.29
C LEU A 57 0.47 14.19 12.70
N THR A 58 -0.31 13.33 13.36
CA THR A 58 0.05 12.63 14.59
C THR A 58 0.52 11.21 14.32
N GLY A 59 0.25 10.68 13.13
CA GLY A 59 0.59 9.31 12.75
C GLY A 59 -0.37 8.26 13.32
N GLU A 60 -1.44 8.70 13.98
CA GLU A 60 -2.55 7.86 14.43
C GLU A 60 -3.57 7.64 13.31
N LEU A 61 -4.47 6.67 13.50
CA LEU A 61 -5.53 6.38 12.52
C LEU A 61 -6.59 7.50 12.47
N ALA A 62 -6.79 8.10 11.29
CA ALA A 62 -7.85 9.07 11.01
C ALA A 62 -9.22 8.45 10.75
N VAL A 63 -9.23 7.25 10.18
CA VAL A 63 -10.43 6.63 9.63
C VAL A 63 -10.77 5.34 10.37
N THR A 64 -12.00 5.20 10.85
CA THR A 64 -12.42 4.04 11.65
C THR A 64 -13.29 3.06 10.90
N THR A 65 -13.82 3.49 9.75
CA THR A 65 -14.69 2.70 8.87
C THR A 65 -14.24 2.82 7.42
N CYS A 66 -14.67 1.89 6.58
CA CYS A 66 -14.46 1.96 5.14
C CYS A 66 -15.26 3.10 4.50
N ALA A 67 -16.35 3.55 5.13
CA ALA A 67 -17.01 4.78 4.72
C ALA A 67 -16.08 5.99 4.92
N ASP A 68 -15.50 6.15 6.12
CA ASP A 68 -14.57 7.24 6.43
C ASP A 68 -13.35 7.21 5.50
N ALA A 69 -12.78 6.03 5.27
CA ALA A 69 -11.65 5.85 4.37
C ALA A 69 -12.02 6.18 2.92
N GLY A 70 -13.21 5.79 2.46
CA GLY A 70 -13.70 6.15 1.13
C GLY A 70 -13.90 7.65 0.97
N GLU A 71 -14.44 8.32 2.00
CA GLU A 71 -14.57 9.79 2.02
C GLU A 71 -13.20 10.49 2.01
N ALA A 72 -12.23 9.97 2.76
CA ALA A 72 -10.87 10.51 2.79
C ALA A 72 -10.15 10.35 1.44
N LEU A 73 -10.30 9.20 0.79
CA LEU A 73 -9.69 8.90 -0.51
C LEU A 73 -10.39 9.61 -1.69
N GLY A 74 -11.67 9.97 -1.54
CA GLY A 74 -12.39 10.81 -2.49
C GLY A 74 -12.33 10.29 -3.93
N SER A 75 -11.73 11.09 -4.84
CA SER A 75 -11.66 10.77 -6.27
C SER A 75 -10.86 9.50 -6.60
N ILE A 76 -10.02 9.01 -5.68
CA ILE A 76 -9.22 7.79 -5.89
C ILE A 76 -10.11 6.56 -6.01
N VAL A 77 -11.22 6.53 -5.26
CA VAL A 77 -12.17 5.41 -5.25
C VAL A 77 -13.47 5.73 -6.00
N GLU A 78 -13.53 6.87 -6.68
CA GLU A 78 -14.69 7.26 -7.47
C GLU A 78 -14.91 6.29 -8.64
N GLY A 79 -16.13 5.77 -8.78
CA GLY A 79 -16.46 4.78 -9.81
C GLY A 79 -16.07 3.35 -9.46
N LEU A 80 -15.54 3.10 -8.26
CA LEU A 80 -15.28 1.78 -7.71
C LEU A 80 -16.34 1.43 -6.64
N ASP A 81 -16.75 0.17 -6.60
CA ASP A 81 -17.69 -0.33 -5.60
C ASP A 81 -16.93 -0.90 -4.41
N LEU A 82 -17.37 -0.60 -3.18
CA LEU A 82 -16.85 -1.23 -1.97
C LEU A 82 -17.19 -2.74 -2.00
N GLN A 83 -16.19 -3.58 -1.80
CA GLN A 83 -16.31 -5.03 -1.89
C GLN A 83 -16.76 -5.64 -0.55
N ASP A 84 -17.52 -6.73 -0.63
CA ASP A 84 -18.05 -7.47 0.53
C ASP A 84 -16.96 -8.07 1.44
N GLU A 85 -15.74 -8.23 0.92
CA GLU A 85 -14.57 -8.73 1.66
C GLU A 85 -13.87 -7.67 2.53
N SER A 86 -14.36 -6.43 2.49
CA SER A 86 -13.86 -5.36 3.36
C SER A 86 -14.16 -5.70 4.83
N THR A 87 -13.21 -5.41 5.72
CA THR A 87 -13.32 -5.71 7.15
C THR A 87 -12.99 -4.50 8.00
N GLU A 88 -13.77 -4.34 9.07
CA GLU A 88 -13.67 -3.27 10.05
C GLU A 88 -13.64 -3.91 11.44
N ALA A 89 -12.62 -3.60 12.22
CA ALA A 89 -12.49 -4.01 13.61
C ALA A 89 -11.82 -2.88 14.42
N ASP A 90 -11.90 -2.96 15.74
CA ASP A 90 -11.28 -1.96 16.61
C ASP A 90 -9.76 -1.90 16.35
N GLY A 91 -9.28 -0.74 15.87
CA GLY A 91 -7.88 -0.53 15.50
C GLY A 91 -7.41 -1.30 14.24
N GLN A 92 -8.32 -1.86 13.43
CA GLN A 92 -7.96 -2.54 12.19
C GLN A 92 -8.99 -2.28 11.09
N LEU A 93 -8.48 -1.89 9.92
CA LEU A 93 -9.26 -1.58 8.75
C LEU A 93 -8.64 -2.28 7.53
N GLN A 94 -9.47 -2.93 6.72
CA GLN A 94 -9.10 -3.39 5.38
C GLN A 94 -10.27 -3.13 4.45
N CYS A 95 -10.16 -2.12 3.60
CA CYS A 95 -11.19 -1.70 2.67
C CYS A 95 -10.74 -1.98 1.25
N SER A 96 -11.60 -2.62 0.47
CA SER A 96 -11.34 -2.93 -0.93
C SER A 96 -12.41 -2.28 -1.79
N TRP A 97 -12.01 -1.43 -2.72
CA TRP A 97 -12.88 -0.89 -3.75
C TRP A 97 -12.43 -1.43 -5.10
N ALA A 98 -13.36 -1.91 -5.91
CA ALA A 98 -13.05 -2.39 -7.24
C ALA A 98 -14.23 -2.17 -8.19
N ASN A 99 -13.94 -2.07 -9.48
CA ASN A 99 -14.96 -2.17 -10.52
C ASN A 99 -14.97 -3.60 -11.10
N SER A 100 -16.05 -3.96 -11.78
CA SER A 100 -16.27 -5.34 -12.24
C SER A 100 -15.20 -5.79 -13.26
N ALA A 101 -14.32 -6.69 -12.84
CA ALA A 101 -13.13 -7.06 -13.60
C ALA A 101 -13.31 -8.14 -14.69
N ALA A 102 -14.53 -8.60 -14.97
CA ALA A 102 -14.75 -9.71 -15.90
C ALA A 102 -15.87 -9.44 -16.90
N SER A 103 -15.51 -9.44 -18.18
CA SER A 103 -16.46 -9.75 -19.24
C SER A 103 -17.00 -11.17 -19.06
N ALA A 104 -18.21 -11.45 -19.56
CA ALA A 104 -18.84 -12.79 -19.49
C ALA A 104 -17.99 -13.91 -20.14
N GLU A 105 -16.94 -13.56 -20.89
CA GLU A 105 -16.05 -14.45 -21.63
C GLU A 105 -14.74 -14.75 -20.89
N GLY A 106 -14.54 -14.19 -19.69
CA GLY A 106 -13.37 -14.47 -18.84
C GLY A 106 -12.11 -13.70 -19.21
N GLU A 107 -12.23 -12.68 -20.07
CA GLU A 107 -11.19 -11.69 -20.32
C GLU A 107 -11.24 -10.60 -19.23
N ILE A 108 -10.07 -10.22 -18.73
CA ILE A 108 -9.90 -9.07 -17.84
C ILE A 108 -10.38 -7.83 -18.59
N ASP A 109 -11.31 -7.10 -18.00
CA ASP A 109 -11.71 -5.81 -18.54
C ASP A 109 -10.49 -4.86 -18.52
N PRO A 110 -10.10 -4.21 -19.64
CA PRO A 110 -8.98 -3.28 -19.64
C PRO A 110 -9.19 -2.05 -18.74
N SER A 111 -10.42 -1.80 -18.28
CA SER A 111 -10.76 -0.79 -17.27
C SER A 111 -10.82 -1.33 -15.84
N ALA A 112 -10.52 -2.62 -15.63
CA ALA A 112 -10.53 -3.23 -14.31
C ALA A 112 -9.50 -2.58 -13.39
N GLN A 113 -9.96 -2.12 -12.24
CA GLN A 113 -9.17 -1.42 -11.23
C GLN A 113 -9.60 -1.85 -9.84
N ALA A 114 -8.65 -1.87 -8.91
CA ALA A 114 -8.88 -2.11 -7.50
C ALA A 114 -7.99 -1.22 -6.64
N ILE A 115 -8.56 -0.67 -5.57
CA ILE A 115 -7.86 0.05 -4.51
C ILE A 115 -8.08 -0.72 -3.20
N VAL A 116 -6.99 -1.06 -2.51
CA VAL A 116 -7.06 -1.68 -1.19
C VAL A 116 -6.33 -0.80 -0.19
N ALA A 117 -7.06 -0.32 0.82
CA ALA A 117 -6.52 0.42 1.95
C ALA A 117 -6.50 -0.48 3.19
N VAL A 118 -5.37 -0.53 3.88
CA VAL A 118 -5.17 -1.27 5.12
C VAL A 118 -4.67 -0.31 6.18
N ALA A 119 -5.26 -0.37 7.37
CA ALA A 119 -4.71 0.30 8.53
C ALA A 119 -4.76 -0.62 9.75
N ARG A 120 -3.73 -0.56 10.57
CA ARG A 120 -3.63 -1.28 11.85
C ARG A 120 -3.01 -0.39 12.89
N THR A 121 -3.81 -0.01 13.89
CA THR A 121 -3.34 0.71 15.07
C THR A 121 -2.61 -0.27 15.99
N GLN A 122 -1.36 0.05 16.30
CA GLN A 122 -0.53 -0.70 17.23
C GLN A 122 0.61 0.18 17.72
N GLU A 123 0.85 0.18 19.02
CA GLU A 123 2.03 0.86 19.58
C GLU A 123 3.28 0.05 19.23
N LEU A 124 4.18 0.68 18.47
CA LEU A 124 5.41 0.09 17.98
C LEU A 124 6.61 0.77 18.63
N ASP A 125 7.52 -0.06 19.16
CA ASP A 125 8.84 0.43 19.55
C ASP A 125 9.78 0.52 18.34
N GLU A 126 10.87 1.28 18.49
CA GLU A 126 11.86 1.52 17.42
C GLU A 126 12.44 0.22 16.85
N ALA A 127 12.64 -0.80 17.70
CA ALA A 127 13.14 -2.10 17.29
C ALA A 127 12.12 -2.83 16.39
N THR A 128 10.83 -2.76 16.72
CA THR A 128 9.77 -3.34 15.91
C THR A 128 9.58 -2.58 14.60
N ILE A 129 9.61 -1.25 14.61
CA ILE A 129 9.57 -0.43 13.39
C ILE A 129 10.71 -0.83 12.46
N THR A 130 11.94 -0.90 12.98
CA THR A 130 13.12 -1.32 12.21
C THR A 130 12.94 -2.72 11.64
N SER A 131 12.51 -3.69 12.46
CA SER A 131 12.33 -5.06 11.99
C SER A 131 11.26 -5.20 10.91
N GLN A 132 10.13 -4.50 11.03
CA GLN A 132 9.07 -4.52 10.01
C GLN A 132 9.51 -3.78 8.74
N SER A 133 10.26 -2.70 8.90
CA SER A 133 10.84 -1.94 7.79
C SER A 133 11.81 -2.78 6.98
N ASP A 134 12.72 -3.51 7.62
CA ASP A 134 13.64 -4.43 6.95
C ASP A 134 12.89 -5.54 6.19
N GLN A 135 11.78 -6.03 6.76
CA GLN A 135 10.93 -7.02 6.09
C GLN A 135 10.21 -6.45 4.87
N ILE A 136 9.78 -5.20 4.90
CA ILE A 136 9.11 -4.52 3.78
C ILE A 136 10.14 -4.17 2.70
N ALA A 137 11.27 -3.57 3.06
CA ALA A 137 12.35 -3.23 2.14
C ALA A 137 12.96 -4.46 1.44
N GLY A 138 12.89 -5.64 2.06
CA GLY A 138 13.34 -6.90 1.45
C GLY A 138 12.41 -7.44 0.35
N GLN A 139 11.26 -6.83 0.10
CA GLN A 139 10.31 -7.29 -0.91
C GLN A 139 10.66 -6.78 -2.31
N GLU A 140 10.36 -7.57 -3.32
CA GLU A 140 10.56 -7.18 -4.71
C GLU A 140 9.64 -6.01 -5.09
N GLY A 141 10.20 -5.01 -5.77
CA GLY A 141 9.45 -3.82 -6.20
C GLY A 141 9.23 -2.78 -5.10
N VAL A 142 9.75 -2.99 -3.89
CA VAL A 142 9.65 -2.02 -2.79
C VAL A 142 10.89 -1.15 -2.71
N THR A 143 10.67 0.15 -2.48
CA THR A 143 11.73 1.15 -2.23
C THR A 143 11.38 1.94 -0.98
N GLU A 144 12.30 2.03 -0.02
CA GLU A 144 12.16 2.95 1.11
C GLU A 144 12.39 4.39 0.62
N VAL A 145 11.52 5.31 1.05
CA VAL A 145 11.59 6.72 0.66
C VAL A 145 11.67 7.63 1.88
N GLU A 146 12.51 8.66 1.78
CA GLU A 146 12.63 9.68 2.81
C GLU A 146 11.50 10.71 2.65
N ASP A 147 10.50 10.63 3.52
CA ASP A 147 9.41 11.60 3.60
C ASP A 147 9.47 12.34 4.93
N ALA A 148 9.68 13.66 4.89
CA ALA A 148 9.81 14.48 6.09
C ALA A 148 8.56 14.42 6.98
N ARG A 149 7.36 14.33 6.39
CA ARG A 149 6.08 14.27 7.12
C ARG A 149 5.99 13.00 7.96
N ILE A 150 6.60 11.92 7.50
CA ILE A 150 6.63 10.62 8.18
C ILE A 150 7.82 10.54 9.14
N GLY A 151 8.98 11.07 8.73
CA GLY A 151 10.19 11.14 9.55
C GLY A 151 10.01 11.96 10.83
N ASP A 152 9.25 13.06 10.76
CA ASP A 152 8.92 13.90 11.93
C ASP A 152 8.08 13.14 12.99
N LEU A 153 7.41 12.05 12.58
CA LEU A 153 6.63 11.16 13.45
C LEU A 153 7.46 9.97 13.97
N GLY A 154 8.74 9.89 13.61
CA GLY A 154 9.57 8.71 13.87
C GLY A 154 9.15 7.49 13.06
N GLY A 155 8.45 7.70 11.94
CA GLY A 155 7.99 6.64 11.05
C GLY A 155 8.94 6.36 9.88
N ARG A 156 8.52 5.44 9.02
CA ARG A 156 9.18 5.07 7.76
C ARG A 156 8.18 4.84 6.65
N ALA A 157 8.57 5.16 5.43
CA ALA A 157 7.71 5.12 4.25
C ALA A 157 8.31 4.23 3.16
N PHE A 158 7.46 3.49 2.48
CA PHE A 158 7.84 2.58 1.42
C PHE A 158 6.89 2.76 0.25
N GLU A 159 7.46 2.86 -0.94
CA GLU A 159 6.75 2.82 -2.20
C GLU A 159 6.86 1.41 -2.79
N LEU A 160 5.79 0.92 -3.41
CA LEU A 160 5.70 -0.37 -4.09
C LEU A 160 5.36 -0.13 -5.54
N GLU A 161 6.12 -0.73 -6.44
CA GLU A 161 5.79 -0.85 -7.86
C GLU A 161 6.05 -2.28 -8.33
N ALA A 162 5.05 -2.91 -8.93
CA ALA A 162 5.17 -4.25 -9.48
C ALA A 162 4.28 -4.42 -10.72
N ALA A 163 4.64 -5.35 -11.59
CA ALA A 163 3.87 -5.70 -12.77
C ALA A 163 3.88 -7.21 -13.00
N GLN A 164 2.73 -7.77 -13.34
CA GLN A 164 2.57 -9.18 -13.68
C GLN A 164 1.52 -9.35 -14.79
N GLU A 165 1.94 -9.93 -15.92
CA GLU A 165 1.10 -10.41 -17.03
C GLU A 165 -0.21 -9.62 -17.26
N GLY A 166 -0.09 -8.35 -17.68
CA GLY A 166 -1.23 -7.50 -18.03
C GLY A 166 -1.94 -6.86 -16.84
N VAL A 167 -1.31 -6.90 -15.66
CA VAL A 167 -1.72 -6.20 -14.45
C VAL A 167 -0.54 -5.45 -13.86
N THR A 168 -0.77 -4.23 -13.44
CA THR A 168 0.18 -3.36 -12.74
C THR A 168 -0.33 -3.07 -11.34
N LEU A 169 0.63 -2.90 -10.43
CA LEU A 169 0.41 -2.62 -9.02
C LEU A 169 1.32 -1.47 -8.63
N ALA A 170 0.72 -0.44 -8.05
CA ALA A 170 1.45 0.57 -7.29
C ALA A 170 0.90 0.59 -5.87
N GLY A 171 1.71 1.01 -4.91
CA GLY A 171 1.26 1.14 -3.55
C GLY A 171 2.25 1.89 -2.67
N ALA A 172 1.83 2.10 -1.44
CA ALA A 172 2.71 2.59 -0.40
C ALA A 172 2.38 1.94 0.94
N THR A 173 3.37 1.89 1.80
CA THR A 173 3.23 1.48 3.20
C THR A 173 3.94 2.51 4.08
N VAL A 174 3.26 2.92 5.14
CA VAL A 174 3.78 3.82 6.17
C VAL A 174 3.72 3.09 7.50
N ILE A 175 4.86 3.04 8.19
CA ILE A 175 4.95 2.55 9.57
C ILE A 175 5.20 3.76 10.46
N THR A 176 4.39 3.92 11.50
CA THR A 176 4.57 4.94 12.54
C THR A 176 4.67 4.24 13.90
N PRO A 177 5.07 4.95 14.97
CA PRO A 177 4.95 4.43 16.34
C PRO A 177 3.53 4.02 16.74
N HIS A 178 2.50 4.47 16.02
CA HIS A 178 1.10 4.23 16.34
C HIS A 178 0.43 3.21 15.41
N GLY A 179 1.12 2.72 14.37
CA GLY A 179 0.55 1.70 13.51
C GLY A 179 1.23 1.49 12.16
N LEU A 180 0.55 0.72 11.34
CA LEU A 180 0.90 0.47 9.95
C LEU A 180 -0.28 0.84 9.07
N PHE A 181 0.00 1.55 7.99
CA PHE A 181 -0.97 2.06 7.03
C PHE A 181 -0.45 1.72 5.64
N ALA A 182 -1.29 1.17 4.78
CA ALA A 182 -0.91 0.83 3.44
C ALA A 182 -2.05 1.10 2.47
N LEU A 183 -1.70 1.53 1.28
CA LEU A 183 -2.62 1.64 0.16
C LEU A 183 -1.99 0.95 -1.04
N SER A 184 -2.79 0.16 -1.74
CA SER A 184 -2.38 -0.46 -3.00
C SER A 184 -3.43 -0.22 -4.07
N ALA A 185 -2.96 -0.08 -5.29
CA ALA A 185 -3.71 0.33 -6.45
C ALA A 185 -3.31 -0.58 -7.61
N THR A 186 -4.27 -1.39 -8.05
CA THR A 186 -4.09 -2.40 -9.09
C THR A 186 -4.89 -2.01 -10.32
N GLY A 187 -4.30 -2.09 -11.50
CA GLY A 187 -4.96 -1.82 -12.78
C GLY A 187 -4.69 -2.91 -13.82
N ALA A 188 -5.64 -3.14 -14.71
CA ALA A 188 -5.40 -3.87 -15.93
C ALA A 188 -4.57 -3.02 -16.91
N GLY A 189 -3.60 -3.65 -17.59
CA GLY A 189 -2.77 -3.01 -18.61
C GLY A 189 -1.33 -2.77 -18.14
N ASP A 190 -0.71 -1.75 -18.73
CA ASP A 190 0.72 -1.45 -18.58
C ASP A 190 1.00 -0.32 -17.57
N GLU A 191 -0.04 0.33 -17.03
CA GLU A 191 0.07 1.43 -16.05
C GLU A 191 -0.90 1.22 -14.90
N ALA A 192 -0.42 1.44 -13.66
CA ALA A 192 -1.25 1.35 -12.46
C ALA A 192 -2.17 2.58 -12.35
N PRO A 193 -3.33 2.48 -11.68
CA PRO A 193 -4.26 3.61 -11.57
C PRO A 193 -3.74 4.74 -10.67
N LEU A 194 -2.68 4.49 -9.89
CA LEU A 194 -1.89 5.47 -9.17
C LEU A 194 -0.41 5.22 -9.43
N SER A 195 0.40 6.26 -9.40
CA SER A 195 1.85 6.13 -9.21
C SER A 195 2.19 5.78 -7.75
N PRO A 196 3.41 5.27 -7.46
CA PRO A 196 3.80 4.96 -6.09
C PRO A 196 3.74 6.18 -5.15
N THR A 197 4.17 7.35 -5.63
CA THR A 197 4.10 8.60 -4.85
C THR A 197 2.66 9.06 -4.61
N GLU A 198 1.78 8.93 -5.60
CA GLU A 198 0.34 9.20 -5.38
C GLU A 198 -0.26 8.22 -4.36
N ALA A 199 0.16 6.94 -4.38
CA ALA A 199 -0.27 5.97 -3.38
C ALA A 199 0.24 6.32 -1.97
N LEU A 200 1.47 6.86 -1.85
CA LEU A 200 2.01 7.36 -0.58
C LEU A 200 1.20 8.54 -0.05
N ASP A 201 1.00 9.55 -0.88
CA ASP A 201 0.18 10.73 -0.54
C ASP A 201 -1.25 10.34 -0.14
N SER A 202 -1.80 9.31 -0.79
CA SER A 202 -3.12 8.75 -0.47
C SER A 202 -3.13 7.97 0.84
N THR A 203 -2.04 7.24 1.15
CA THR A 203 -1.89 6.53 2.42
C THR A 203 -1.88 7.50 3.60
N LEU A 204 -1.27 8.68 3.43
CA LEU A 204 -1.25 9.73 4.44
C LEU A 204 -2.65 10.30 4.73
N LEU A 205 -3.64 10.15 3.83
CA LEU A 205 -5.03 10.54 4.11
C LEU A 205 -5.70 9.64 5.16
N LEU A 206 -5.12 8.47 5.45
CA LEU A 206 -5.58 7.56 6.50
C LEU A 206 -5.01 7.92 7.87
N LEU A 207 -4.06 8.85 7.92
CA LEU A 207 -3.43 9.34 9.15
C LEU A 207 -4.12 10.61 9.65
N LYS A 208 -4.21 10.74 10.98
CA LYS A 208 -4.44 12.03 11.62
C LYS A 208 -3.16 12.82 11.60
#